data_AF-A0A7W6VSV8-F1
#
_entry.id   AF-A0A7W6VSV8-F1
#
_cell.length_a   1.000
_cell.length_b   1.000
_cell.length_c   1.000
_cell.angle_alpha   90.00
_cell.angle_beta   90.00
_cell.angle_gamma   90.00
#
_symmetry.space_group_name_H-M   'P 1'
#
loop_
_entity.id
_entity.type
_entity.pdbx_description
1 polymer ?
#
loop_
_entity_poly.entity_id
_entity_poly.type
_entity_poly.pdbx_seq_one_letter_code
_entity_poly.pdbx_strand_id
1 'polypeptide(L)' 'MIIEAVQTRADMRGQGIGTGMIEFAVAEAKSRGVRLVQLTSNVIRKDAHRFYERLGFKPSHLGFKMALK' A
#
# COMPACT_ATOMS: atom_id res chain seq x y z
N MET A 1 2.31 8.06 8.80
CA MET A 1 1.30 8.26 7.75
C MET A 1 0.72 6.90 7.40
N ILE A 2 -0.61 6.79 7.32
CA ILE A 2 -1.28 5.58 6.84
C ILE A 2 -1.70 5.85 5.38
N ILE A 3 -1.34 4.95 4.48
CA ILE A 3 -1.81 4.98 3.10
C ILE A 3 -2.97 4.00 2.98
N GLU A 4 -4.11 4.50 2.53
CA GLU A 4 -5.33 3.73 2.36
C GLU A 4 -5.87 3.84 0.95
N ALA A 5 -6.84 2.98 0.61
CA ALA A 5 -7.62 3.05 -0.63
C ALA A 5 -6.82 3.14 -1.95
N VAL A 6 -5.60 2.59 -2.01
CA VAL A 6 -4.81 2.55 -3.25
C VAL A 6 -5.47 1.62 -4.26
N GLN A 7 -5.93 2.20 -5.36
CA GLN A 7 -6.67 1.50 -6.40
C GLN A 7 -6.26 2.00 -7.78
N THR A 8 -6.11 1.06 -8.71
CA THR A 8 -5.92 1.33 -10.13
C THR A 8 -6.96 0.53 -10.90
N ARG A 9 -7.64 1.21 -11.84
CA ARG A 9 -8.61 0.60 -12.75
C ARG A 9 -7.97 -0.59 -13.46
N ALA A 10 -8.72 -1.68 -13.66
CA ALA A 10 -8.16 -2.97 -14.05
C ALA A 10 -7.36 -2.93 -15.36
N ASP A 11 -7.86 -2.21 -16.36
CA ASP A 11 -7.25 -1.96 -17.68
C ASP A 11 -6.04 -1.02 -17.65
N MET A 12 -5.83 -0.31 -16.53
CA MET A 12 -4.73 0.64 -16.34
C MET A 12 -3.62 0.08 -15.42
N ARG A 13 -3.76 -1.17 -14.97
CA ARG A 13 -2.72 -1.83 -14.16
C ARG A 13 -1.50 -2.18 -15.01
N GLY A 14 -0.34 -2.31 -14.36
CA GLY A 14 0.92 -2.61 -15.03
C GLY A 14 1.58 -1.42 -15.74
N GLN A 15 0.94 -0.25 -15.75
CA GLN A 15 1.45 0.98 -16.39
C GLN A 15 2.19 1.93 -15.42
N GLY A 16 2.57 1.44 -14.22
CA GLY A 16 3.31 2.25 -13.23
C GLY A 16 2.47 3.26 -12.43
N ILE A 17 1.18 3.45 -12.71
CA ILE A 17 0.32 4.41 -12.00
C ILE A 17 0.31 4.15 -10.48
N GLY A 18 0.13 2.89 -10.08
CA GLY A 18 0.18 2.49 -8.66
C GLY A 18 1.50 2.85 -7.99
N THR A 19 2.62 2.61 -8.67
CA THR A 19 3.95 2.96 -8.19
C THR A 19 4.07 4.46 -7.96
N GLY A 20 3.68 5.28 -8.94
CA GLY A 20 3.72 6.74 -8.81
C GLY A 20 2.89 7.27 -7.65
N MET A 21 1.70 6.71 -7.40
CA MET A 21 0.88 7.08 -6.23
C MET A 21 1.60 6.81 -4.91
N ILE A 22 2.24 5.64 -4.76
CA ILE A 22 2.97 5.28 -3.54
C ILE A 22 4.23 6.11 -3.37
N GLU A 23 5.02 6.28 -4.43
CA GLU A 23 6.25 7.07 -4.40
C GLU A 23 5.98 8.52 -4.00
N PHE A 24 4.92 9.11 -4.56
CA PHE A 24 4.45 10.44 -4.17
C PHE A 24 4.12 10.50 -2.67
N ALA A 25 3.31 9.54 -2.17
CA ALA A 25 2.93 9.51 -0.76
C ALA A 25 4.13 9.33 0.18
N VAL A 26 5.11 8.51 -0.21
CA VAL A 26 6.36 8.31 0.55
C VAL A 26 7.23 9.58 0.51
N ALA A 27 7.37 10.23 -0.65
CA ALA A 27 8.09 11.49 -0.76
C ALA A 27 7.47 12.57 0.14
N GLU A 28 6.14 12.63 0.18
CA GLU A 28 5.42 13.58 1.02
C GLU A 28 5.49 13.24 2.51
N ALA A 29 5.52 11.96 2.87
CA ALA A 29 5.81 11.56 4.24
C ALA A 29 7.22 12.03 4.65
N LYS A 30 8.22 11.86 3.77
CA LYS A 30 9.60 12.31 4.03
C LYS A 30 9.70 13.82 4.16
N SER A 31 9.07 14.60 3.28
CA SER A 31 9.08 16.08 3.32
C SER A 31 8.54 16.62 4.65
N ARG A 32 7.55 15.93 5.22
CA ARG A 32 6.93 16.24 6.51
C ARG A 32 7.66 15.68 7.73
N GLY A 33 8.83 15.04 7.56
CA GLY A 33 9.58 14.42 8.65
C GLY A 33 8.87 13.22 9.30
N VAL A 34 7.94 12.58 8.59
CA VAL A 34 7.22 11.40 9.08
C VAL A 34 8.16 10.20 9.09
N ARG A 35 8.26 9.53 10.25
CA ARG A 35 9.18 8.40 10.43
C ARG A 35 8.68 7.05 9.93
N LEU A 36 7.38 6.92 9.65
CA LEU A 36 6.77 5.66 9.23
C LEU A 36 5.62 5.88 8.24
N VAL A 37 5.65 5.11 7.16
CA VAL A 37 4.52 4.90 6.24
C VAL A 37 4.05 3.46 6.39
N GLN A 38 2.75 3.25 6.52
CA GLN A 38 2.16 1.92 6.67
C GLN A 38 0.85 1.79 5.89
N LEU A 39 0.47 0.56 5.58
CA LEU A 39 -0.79 0.21 4.94
C LEU A 39 -1.25 -1.17 5.41
N THR A 40 -2.54 -1.45 5.28
CA THR A 40 -3.10 -2.79 5.47
C THR A 40 -3.69 -3.27 4.15
N SER A 41 -3.34 -4.49 3.75
CA SER A 41 -3.92 -5.15 2.59
C SER A 41 -4.59 -6.46 3.03
N ASN A 42 -5.71 -6.79 2.39
CA ASN A 42 -6.39 -8.06 2.63
C ASN A 42 -5.49 -9.23 2.19
N VAL A 43 -5.40 -10.28 3.01
CA VAL A 43 -4.53 -11.45 2.82
C VAL A 43 -4.69 -12.15 1.47
N ILE A 44 -5.88 -12.07 0.87
CA ILE A 44 -6.19 -12.67 -0.44
C ILE A 44 -5.54 -11.93 -1.61
N ARG A 45 -5.16 -10.65 -1.44
CA ARG A 45 -4.63 -9.78 -2.52
C ARG A 45 -3.12 -10.00 -2.73
N LYS A 46 -2.72 -11.22 -3.08
CA LYS A 46 -1.31 -11.61 -3.24
C LYS A 46 -0.53 -10.71 -4.21
N ASP A 47 -1.16 -10.27 -5.29
CA ASP A 47 -0.54 -9.36 -6.27
C ASP A 47 -0.25 -7.99 -5.66
N ALA A 48 -1.15 -7.48 -4.82
CA ALA A 48 -0.93 -6.23 -4.10
C ALA A 48 0.20 -6.37 -3.08
N HIS A 49 0.34 -7.53 -2.43
CA HIS A 49 1.45 -7.76 -1.50
C HIS A 49 2.79 -7.74 -2.23
N ARG A 50 2.92 -8.48 -3.34
CA ARG A 50 4.14 -8.46 -4.17
C ARG A 50 4.45 -7.05 -4.69
N PHE A 51 3.41 -6.29 -5.04
CA PHE A 51 3.55 -4.89 -5.42
C PHE A 51 4.14 -4.03 -4.29
N TYR A 52 3.61 -4.10 -3.07
CA TYR A 52 4.14 -3.32 -1.94
C TYR A 52 5.54 -3.79 -1.49
N GLU A 53 5.80 -5.10 -1.50
CA GLU A 53 7.13 -5.64 -1.18
C GLU A 53 8.20 -5.14 -2.16
N ARG A 54 7.88 -5.07 -3.46
CA ARG A 54 8.77 -4.47 -4.48
C ARG A 54 9.07 -3.00 -4.23
N LEU A 55 8.16 -2.27 -3.57
CA LEU A 55 8.34 -0.88 -3.17
C LEU A 55 9.02 -0.71 -1.80
N GLY A 56 9.48 -1.81 -1.19
CA GLY A 56 10.25 -1.81 0.05
C GLY A 56 9.41 -1.90 1.32
N PHE A 57 8.09 -2.08 1.22
CA PHE A 57 7.27 -2.40 2.40
C PHE A 57 7.59 -3.81 2.88
N LYS A 58 7.58 -4.01 4.20
CA LYS A 58 7.77 -5.32 4.83
C LYS A 58 6.46 -5.78 5.47
N PRO A 59 6.01 -7.03 5.23
CA PRO A 59 4.85 -7.58 5.92
C PRO A 59 5.22 -7.87 7.38
N SER A 60 5.03 -6.90 8.26
CA SER A 60 5.44 -6.98 9.67
C SER A 60 4.29 -7.23 10.65
N HIS A 61 3.05 -7.05 10.23
CA HIS A 61 1.88 -7.14 11.10
C HIS A 61 0.81 -8.07 10.52
N LEU A 62 0.13 -8.80 11.40
CA LEU A 62 -1.05 -9.61 11.06
C LEU A 62 -2.31 -8.76 11.23
N GLY A 63 -3.16 -8.73 10.19
CA GLY A 63 -4.46 -8.07 10.27
C GLY A 63 -5.52 -9.03 10.79
N PHE A 64 -6.35 -8.56 11.73
CA PHE A 64 -7.50 -9.30 12.27
C PHE A 64 -8.80 -8.64 11.83
N LYS A 65 -9.83 -9.45 11.55
CA LYS A 65 -11.17 -8.99 11.24
C LYS A 65 -12.19 -9.92 11.90
N MET A 66 -13.25 -9.35 12.46
CA MET A 66 -14.39 -10.08 12.99
C MET A 66 -15.63 -9.60 12.24
N ALA A 67 -16.30 -10.50 11.52
CA ALA A 67 -17.57 -10.19 10.88
C ALA A 67 -18.67 -10.17 11.95
N LEU A 68 -19.44 -9.08 11.99
CA LEU A 68 -20.62 -8.96 12.85
C LEU A 68 -21.88 -9.07 11.98
N LYS A 69 -22.98 -9.49 12.61
CA LYS A 69 -24.31 -9.56 11.98
C LYS A 69 -24.92 -8.17 11.86
#